data_AF-A0A1M5D0Q0-F1
#
_entry.id   AF-A0A1M5D0Q0-F1
#
_cell.length_a   1.000
_cell.length_b   1.000
_cell.length_c   1.000
_cell.angle_alpha   90.00
_cell.angle_beta   90.00
_cell.angle_gamma   90.00
#
_symmetry.space_group_name_H-M   'P 1'
#
loop_
_entity.id
_entity.type
_entity.pdbx_description
1 polymer ?
#
loop_
_entity_poly.entity_id
_entity_poly.type
_entity_poly.pdbx_seq_one_letter_code
_entity_poly.pdbx_strand_id
1 'polypeptide(L)'
;MEELITKSQPVFISAIVTLIVLAINWVIKPLWESYFHNYKLRSNHTYEQKKKVKEVISKNKISLIENAETLNHRLWNFSKKIGEGWHCYDETEGGKAYYLNSFAYNFLAFFAWARKSEKEMIYIDSTVSEKEDLELIKYLKLMPQFFCNVEIFKGKGYDDSIDSDHFFRHEFNRVLDLMVVDGEIISFNVFLENKNKNDFHDYNKVYDYISSIEKNKQCLKWQSIQSFHFILMSFLTKFGYDFQKTSVFDLNKHSSESPENSVTEGVNYLIEKMCLDGSEEIKNAVYALSKKH
;
A
#
# COMPACT_ATOMS: atom_id res chain seq x y z
N MET A 1 66.96 -27.73 -49.18
CA MET A 1 65.76 -26.91 -49.48
C MET A 1 64.67 -27.13 -48.43
N GLU A 2 64.42 -28.38 -48.00
CA GLU A 2 63.50 -28.69 -46.87
C GLU A 2 63.89 -28.02 -45.54
N GLU A 3 65.18 -27.88 -45.23
CA GLU A 3 65.66 -27.29 -43.96
C GLU A 3 65.43 -25.76 -43.84
N LEU A 4 65.31 -25.07 -44.98
CA LEU A 4 64.98 -23.64 -45.06
C LEU A 4 63.46 -23.42 -44.97
N ILE A 5 62.66 -24.39 -45.39
CA ILE A 5 61.19 -24.36 -45.32
C ILE A 5 60.73 -24.66 -43.88
N THR A 6 61.37 -25.62 -43.19
CA THR A 6 61.06 -25.95 -41.79
C THR A 6 61.45 -24.85 -40.80
N LYS A 7 62.53 -24.09 -41.06
CA LYS A 7 62.91 -22.94 -40.20
C LYS A 7 62.09 -21.67 -40.43
N SER A 8 61.47 -21.50 -41.61
CA SER A 8 60.70 -20.30 -41.96
C SER A 8 59.20 -20.40 -41.60
N GLN A 9 58.65 -21.61 -41.51
CA GLN A 9 57.29 -21.87 -41.02
C GLN A 9 56.97 -21.25 -39.64
N PRO A 10 57.77 -21.44 -38.57
CA PRO A 10 57.46 -20.85 -37.26
C PRO A 10 57.50 -19.32 -37.27
N VAL A 11 58.33 -18.71 -38.12
CA VAL A 11 58.40 -17.23 -38.27
C VAL A 11 57.14 -16.69 -38.94
N PHE A 12 56.64 -17.37 -39.98
CA PHE A 12 55.37 -17.00 -40.61
C PHE A 12 54.18 -17.16 -39.68
N ILE A 13 54.13 -18.27 -38.92
CA ILE A 13 53.08 -18.51 -37.94
C ILE A 13 53.11 -17.43 -36.85
N SER A 14 54.29 -17.06 -36.33
CA SER A 14 54.37 -16.00 -35.31
C SER A 14 53.93 -14.65 -35.84
N ALA A 15 54.34 -14.28 -37.07
CA ALA A 15 53.94 -13.01 -37.70
C ALA A 15 52.42 -12.93 -37.90
N ILE A 16 51.78 -14.03 -38.35
CA ILE A 16 50.32 -14.10 -38.50
C ILE A 16 49.63 -13.99 -37.14
N VAL A 17 50.11 -14.71 -36.12
CA VAL A 17 49.57 -14.62 -34.76
C VAL A 17 49.69 -13.19 -34.22
N THR A 18 50.82 -12.52 -34.43
CA THR A 18 51.02 -11.13 -34.00
C THR A 18 50.05 -10.17 -34.71
N LEU A 19 49.86 -10.33 -36.02
CA LEU A 19 48.89 -9.53 -36.78
C LEU A 19 47.45 -9.75 -36.31
N ILE A 20 47.07 -11.00 -36.01
CA ILE A 20 45.76 -11.34 -35.47
C ILE A 20 45.59 -10.73 -34.07
N VAL A 21 46.58 -10.87 -33.19
CA VAL A 21 46.54 -10.29 -31.84
C VAL A 21 46.45 -8.76 -31.90
N LEU A 22 47.17 -8.12 -32.82
CA LEU A 22 47.07 -6.68 -33.07
C LEU A 22 45.67 -6.29 -33.55
N ALA A 23 45.10 -7.03 -34.52
CA ALA A 23 43.75 -6.76 -35.02
C ALA A 23 42.68 -6.94 -33.93
N ILE A 24 42.79 -8.00 -33.11
CA ILE A 24 41.91 -8.23 -31.95
C ILE A 24 42.04 -7.08 -30.94
N ASN A 25 43.26 -6.68 -30.59
CA ASN A 25 43.50 -5.62 -29.62
C ASN A 25 43.08 -4.23 -30.12
N TRP A 26 43.11 -3.99 -31.42
CA TRP A 26 42.79 -2.68 -31.98
C TRP A 26 41.30 -2.52 -32.31
N VAL A 27 40.63 -3.61 -32.70
CA VAL A 27 39.22 -3.57 -33.11
C VAL A 27 38.30 -4.14 -32.03
N ILE A 28 38.57 -5.36 -31.57
CA ILE A 28 37.64 -6.08 -30.68
C ILE A 28 37.71 -5.52 -29.27
N LYS A 29 38.93 -5.29 -28.76
CA LYS A 29 39.12 -4.85 -27.38
C LYS A 29 38.44 -3.50 -27.07
N PRO A 30 38.58 -2.42 -27.88
CA PRO A 30 37.91 -1.15 -27.58
C PRO A 30 36.37 -1.24 -27.68
N LEU A 31 35.85 -2.02 -28.64
CA LEU A 31 34.41 -2.24 -28.79
C LEU A 31 33.85 -3.02 -27.59
N TRP A 32 34.55 -4.08 -27.17
CA TRP A 32 34.13 -4.88 -26.03
C TRP A 32 34.26 -4.13 -24.71
N GLU A 33 35.33 -3.36 -24.51
CA GLU A 33 35.53 -2.52 -23.33
C GLU A 33 34.46 -1.43 -23.24
N SER A 34 34.14 -0.75 -24.35
CA SER A 34 33.06 0.25 -24.38
C SER A 34 31.70 -0.35 -24.10
N TYR A 35 31.38 -1.49 -24.73
CA TYR A 35 30.13 -2.22 -24.49
C TYR A 35 30.02 -2.68 -23.03
N PHE A 36 31.06 -3.32 -22.50
CA PHE A 36 31.09 -3.83 -21.13
C PHE A 36 31.03 -2.69 -20.10
N HIS A 37 31.71 -1.57 -20.37
CA HIS A 37 31.66 -0.38 -19.52
C HIS A 37 30.24 0.19 -19.45
N ASN A 38 29.59 0.37 -20.59
CA ASN A 38 28.21 0.87 -20.66
C ASN A 38 27.22 -0.10 -19.99
N TYR A 39 27.38 -1.40 -20.22
CA TYR A 39 26.59 -2.44 -19.55
C TYR A 39 26.76 -2.38 -18.03
N LYS A 40 28.01 -2.30 -17.54
CA LYS A 40 28.32 -2.20 -16.11
C LYS A 40 27.77 -0.91 -15.49
N LEU A 41 27.90 0.23 -16.17
CA LEU A 41 27.32 1.50 -15.73
C LEU A 41 25.80 1.41 -15.60
N ARG A 42 25.12 0.88 -16.62
CA ARG A 42 23.66 0.73 -16.61
C ARG A 42 23.20 -0.24 -15.52
N SER A 43 23.90 -1.36 -15.37
CA SER A 43 23.62 -2.35 -14.33
C SER A 43 23.79 -1.77 -12.93
N ASN A 44 24.92 -1.10 -12.67
CA ASN A 44 25.17 -0.43 -11.40
C ASN A 44 24.12 0.66 -11.11
N HIS A 45 23.79 1.50 -12.10
CA HIS A 45 22.76 2.51 -11.93
C HIS A 45 21.41 1.87 -11.57
N THR A 46 20.99 0.84 -12.30
CA THR A 46 19.73 0.12 -12.02
C THR A 46 19.74 -0.50 -10.63
N TYR A 47 20.84 -1.11 -10.23
CA TYR A 47 21.01 -1.67 -8.89
C TYR A 47 20.91 -0.60 -7.80
N GLU A 48 21.59 0.53 -7.96
CA GLU A 48 21.54 1.65 -7.01
C GLU A 48 20.13 2.23 -6.89
N GLN A 49 19.39 2.36 -8.00
CA GLN A 49 18.00 2.82 -7.93
C GLN A 49 17.11 1.79 -7.22
N LYS A 50 17.20 0.50 -7.57
CA LYS A 50 16.46 -0.57 -6.88
C LYS A 50 16.75 -0.60 -5.38
N LYS A 51 18.01 -0.44 -4.99
CA LYS A 51 18.43 -0.40 -3.60
C LYS A 51 17.74 0.74 -2.85
N LYS A 52 17.73 1.95 -3.40
CA LYS A 52 17.03 3.11 -2.80
C LYS A 52 15.54 2.84 -2.61
N VAL A 53 14.88 2.24 -3.61
CA VAL A 53 13.47 1.84 -3.52
C VAL A 53 13.25 0.87 -2.35
N LYS A 54 14.07 -0.20 -2.27
CA LYS A 54 13.96 -1.20 -1.20
C LYS A 54 14.29 -0.66 0.18
N GLU A 55 15.21 0.30 0.30
CA GLU A 55 15.53 0.97 1.57
C GLU A 55 14.33 1.79 2.07
N VAL A 56 13.72 2.60 1.21
CA VAL A 56 12.51 3.38 1.55
C VAL A 56 11.34 2.47 1.93
N ILE A 57 11.12 1.40 1.17
CA ILE A 57 10.08 0.41 1.46
C ILE A 57 10.37 -0.26 2.80
N SER A 58 11.57 -0.79 3.00
CA SER A 58 11.95 -1.50 4.23
C SER A 58 11.80 -0.64 5.48
N LYS A 59 12.12 0.66 5.39
CA LYS A 59 12.02 1.61 6.49
C LYS A 59 10.59 1.74 7.05
N ASN A 60 9.58 1.72 6.18
CA ASN A 60 8.20 1.99 6.57
C ASN A 60 7.29 0.75 6.54
N LYS A 61 7.62 -0.26 5.73
CA LYS A 61 6.77 -1.42 5.46
C LYS A 61 6.39 -2.19 6.72
N ILE A 62 7.33 -2.39 7.65
CA ILE A 62 7.06 -3.12 8.90
C ILE A 62 6.03 -2.35 9.73
N SER A 63 6.27 -1.07 10.00
CA SER A 63 5.33 -0.23 10.76
C SER A 63 3.97 -0.13 10.08
N LEU A 64 3.93 -0.04 8.76
CA LEU A 64 2.68 -0.04 7.98
C LEU A 64 1.91 -1.35 8.15
N ILE A 65 2.57 -2.51 8.05
CA ILE A 65 1.95 -3.83 8.22
C ILE A 65 1.42 -4.01 9.65
N GLU A 66 2.20 -3.65 10.66
CA GLU A 66 1.79 -3.77 12.06
C GLU A 66 0.57 -2.88 12.39
N ASN A 67 0.54 -1.66 11.83
CA ASN A 67 -0.63 -0.78 11.99
C ASN A 67 -1.83 -1.25 11.15
N ALA A 68 -1.59 -1.85 9.98
CA ALA A 68 -2.63 -2.51 9.19
C ALA A 68 -3.27 -3.65 9.97
N GLU A 69 -2.47 -4.51 10.63
CA GLU A 69 -2.98 -5.63 11.43
C GLU A 69 -3.73 -5.14 12.68
N THR A 70 -3.21 -4.11 13.34
CA THR A 70 -3.89 -3.47 14.48
C THR A 70 -5.26 -2.91 14.07
N LEU A 71 -5.37 -2.30 12.89
CA LEU A 71 -6.63 -1.82 12.35
C LEU A 71 -7.53 -2.99 11.89
N ASN A 72 -6.97 -4.02 11.26
CA ASN A 72 -7.68 -5.23 10.86
C ASN A 72 -8.40 -5.88 12.07
N HIS A 73 -7.68 -6.10 13.18
CA HIS A 73 -8.29 -6.59 14.42
C HIS A 73 -9.42 -5.68 14.95
N ARG A 74 -9.24 -4.36 14.85
CA ARG A 74 -10.28 -3.39 15.23
C ARG A 74 -11.52 -3.54 14.35
N LEU A 75 -11.36 -3.69 13.05
CA LEU A 75 -12.46 -3.83 12.08
C LEU A 75 -13.19 -5.17 12.22
N TRP A 76 -12.47 -6.27 12.49
CA TRP A 76 -13.06 -7.55 12.86
C TRP A 76 -13.94 -7.44 14.10
N ASN A 77 -13.42 -6.78 15.15
CA ASN A 77 -14.18 -6.58 16.37
C ASN A 77 -15.40 -5.68 16.12
N PHE A 78 -15.21 -4.58 15.39
CA PHE A 78 -16.26 -3.63 15.04
C PHE A 78 -17.40 -4.34 14.29
N SER A 79 -17.09 -5.16 13.29
CA SER A 79 -18.13 -5.86 12.53
C SER A 79 -18.98 -6.82 13.36
N LYS A 80 -18.36 -7.47 14.35
CA LYS A 80 -19.05 -8.39 15.27
C LYS A 80 -19.84 -7.67 16.36
N LYS A 81 -19.42 -6.44 16.73
CA LYS A 81 -19.92 -5.73 17.91
C LYS A 81 -20.62 -4.41 17.62
N ILE A 82 -20.82 -4.05 16.36
CA ILE A 82 -21.47 -2.79 15.96
C ILE A 82 -22.87 -2.61 16.61
N GLY A 83 -23.61 -3.70 16.81
CA GLY A 83 -24.92 -3.67 17.48
C GLY A 83 -24.87 -3.14 18.92
N GLU A 84 -23.73 -3.31 19.61
CA GLU A 84 -23.52 -2.83 20.99
C GLU A 84 -23.37 -1.30 21.05
N GLY A 85 -23.01 -0.65 19.93
CA GLY A 85 -22.86 0.80 19.85
C GLY A 85 -21.66 1.38 20.61
N TRP A 86 -20.61 0.59 20.87
CA TRP A 86 -19.39 1.07 21.55
C TRP A 86 -18.64 2.16 20.76
N HIS A 87 -18.89 2.28 19.46
CA HIS A 87 -18.33 3.32 18.60
C HIS A 87 -19.11 4.64 18.66
N CYS A 88 -20.32 4.67 19.19
CA CYS A 88 -21.11 5.90 19.29
C CYS A 88 -20.58 6.80 20.41
N TYR A 89 -20.83 8.12 20.31
CA TYR A 89 -20.63 9.02 21.45
C TYR A 89 -21.55 8.60 22.60
N ASP A 90 -21.00 8.49 23.79
CA ASP A 90 -21.76 8.27 25.02
C ASP A 90 -21.14 9.16 26.11
N GLU A 91 -21.95 10.06 26.68
CA GLU A 91 -21.53 11.00 27.71
C GLU A 91 -21.37 10.34 29.09
N THR A 92 -21.79 9.06 29.26
CA THR A 92 -22.03 8.49 30.59
C THR A 92 -21.10 7.36 31.04
N GLU A 93 -20.24 6.79 30.18
CA GLU A 93 -19.41 5.64 30.58
C GLU A 93 -17.97 5.68 30.04
N GLY A 94 -17.00 5.78 30.96
CA GLY A 94 -15.56 5.82 30.67
C GLY A 94 -14.99 4.61 29.91
N GLY A 95 -15.76 3.53 29.73
CA GLY A 95 -15.39 2.36 28.92
C GLY A 95 -15.71 2.47 27.42
N LYS A 96 -16.83 3.12 27.04
CA LYS A 96 -17.21 3.31 25.63
C LYS A 96 -16.37 4.40 24.95
N ALA A 97 -15.97 5.41 25.73
CA ALA A 97 -14.99 6.40 25.29
C ALA A 97 -13.69 5.74 24.81
N TYR A 98 -13.23 4.69 25.50
CA TYR A 98 -12.02 3.97 25.08
C TYR A 98 -12.17 3.30 23.71
N TYR A 99 -13.31 2.67 23.43
CA TYR A 99 -13.52 1.98 22.16
C TYR A 99 -13.46 2.95 20.98
N LEU A 100 -14.23 4.04 21.04
CA LEU A 100 -14.22 5.07 20.00
C LEU A 100 -12.85 5.74 19.88
N ASN A 101 -12.19 6.07 21.00
CA ASN A 101 -10.84 6.66 20.97
C ASN A 101 -9.81 5.73 20.32
N SER A 102 -9.80 4.46 20.69
CA SER A 102 -8.87 3.48 20.13
C SER A 102 -9.19 3.13 18.68
N PHE A 103 -10.46 3.19 18.26
CA PHE A 103 -10.84 3.07 16.86
C PHE A 103 -10.33 4.27 16.05
N ALA A 104 -10.63 5.49 16.47
CA ALA A 104 -10.16 6.71 15.82
C ALA A 104 -8.62 6.73 15.69
N TYR A 105 -7.91 6.38 16.78
CA TYR A 105 -6.46 6.26 16.76
C TYR A 105 -5.96 5.21 15.77
N ASN A 106 -6.45 3.97 15.82
CA ASN A 106 -5.98 2.91 14.93
C ASN A 106 -6.22 3.26 13.44
N PHE A 107 -7.37 3.90 13.16
CA PHE A 107 -7.70 4.39 11.83
C PHE A 107 -6.72 5.46 11.36
N LEU A 108 -6.52 6.50 12.17
CA LEU A 108 -5.61 7.61 11.86
C LEU A 108 -4.15 7.18 11.78
N ALA A 109 -3.68 6.34 12.70
CA ALA A 109 -2.30 5.86 12.74
C ALA A 109 -1.96 5.04 11.50
N PHE A 110 -2.84 4.14 11.08
CA PHE A 110 -2.68 3.39 9.83
C PHE A 110 -2.58 4.32 8.62
N PHE A 111 -3.51 5.26 8.47
CA PHE A 111 -3.51 6.17 7.33
C PHE A 111 -2.34 7.18 7.37
N ALA A 112 -1.86 7.55 8.54
CA ALA A 112 -0.67 8.38 8.68
C ALA A 112 0.59 7.62 8.26
N TRP A 113 0.74 6.35 8.62
CA TRP A 113 1.79 5.47 8.09
C TRP A 113 1.68 5.27 6.58
N ALA A 114 0.48 5.07 6.05
CA ALA A 114 0.25 4.93 4.61
C ALA A 114 0.67 6.19 3.86
N ARG A 115 0.30 7.37 4.37
CA ARG A 115 0.67 8.68 3.81
C ARG A 115 2.17 8.96 3.93
N LYS A 116 2.79 8.68 5.09
CA LYS A 116 4.25 8.80 5.29
C LYS A 116 4.99 7.91 4.28
N SER A 117 4.57 6.66 4.15
CA SER A 117 5.12 5.71 3.18
C SER A 117 4.99 6.23 1.75
N GLU A 118 3.80 6.70 1.34
CA GLU A 118 3.57 7.26 0.01
C GLU A 118 4.47 8.48 -0.28
N LYS A 119 4.61 9.42 0.67
CA LYS A 119 5.45 10.62 0.52
C LYS A 119 6.92 10.25 0.34
N GLU A 120 7.43 9.30 1.13
CA GLU A 120 8.83 8.85 1.02
C GLU A 120 9.08 8.06 -0.27
N MET A 121 8.04 7.41 -0.81
CA MET A 121 8.07 6.63 -2.06
C MET A 121 7.93 7.48 -3.34
N ILE A 122 7.83 8.82 -3.25
CA ILE A 122 7.64 9.70 -4.44
C ILE A 122 8.80 9.66 -5.44
N TYR A 123 9.98 9.23 -4.99
CA TYR A 123 11.20 9.13 -5.81
C TYR A 123 11.37 7.77 -6.49
N ILE A 124 10.38 6.89 -6.40
CA ILE A 124 10.43 5.56 -7.00
C ILE A 124 10.23 5.70 -8.51
N ASP A 125 11.30 5.45 -9.27
CA ASP A 125 11.24 5.33 -10.72
C ASP A 125 10.55 4.00 -11.09
N SER A 126 9.37 4.10 -11.72
CA SER A 126 8.57 2.95 -12.13
C SER A 126 9.26 2.07 -13.16
N THR A 127 10.27 2.57 -13.89
CA THR A 127 11.00 1.81 -14.92
C THR A 127 12.03 0.84 -14.32
N VAL A 128 12.45 1.05 -13.07
CA VAL A 128 13.44 0.22 -12.37
C VAL A 128 12.84 -0.56 -11.19
N SER A 129 11.56 -0.32 -10.88
CA SER A 129 10.86 -0.93 -9.74
C SER A 129 10.36 -2.33 -10.05
N GLU A 130 10.31 -3.18 -9.02
CA GLU A 130 9.75 -4.52 -9.15
C GLU A 130 8.22 -4.48 -9.08
N LYS A 131 7.58 -5.51 -9.65
CA LYS A 131 6.11 -5.59 -9.68
C LYS A 131 5.50 -5.49 -8.28
N GLU A 132 6.09 -6.14 -7.29
CA GLU A 132 5.64 -6.12 -5.90
C GLU A 132 5.75 -4.73 -5.26
N ASP A 133 6.80 -3.98 -5.58
CA ASP A 133 7.00 -2.61 -5.08
C ASP A 133 5.92 -1.68 -5.65
N LEU A 134 5.61 -1.82 -6.94
CA LEU A 134 4.55 -1.08 -7.60
C LEU A 134 3.16 -1.46 -7.06
N GLU A 135 2.92 -2.74 -6.78
CA GLU A 135 1.68 -3.20 -6.14
C GLU A 135 1.51 -2.59 -4.74
N LEU A 136 2.57 -2.52 -3.92
CA LEU A 136 2.54 -1.87 -2.61
C LEU A 136 2.11 -0.40 -2.72
N ILE A 137 2.73 0.35 -3.65
CA ILE A 137 2.39 1.77 -3.88
C ILE A 137 0.93 1.92 -4.33
N LYS A 138 0.45 1.01 -5.19
CA LYS A 138 -0.95 1.03 -5.63
C LYS A 138 -1.92 0.80 -4.47
N TYR A 139 -1.62 -0.14 -3.56
CA TYR A 139 -2.41 -0.33 -2.34
C TYR A 139 -2.44 0.94 -1.47
N LEU A 140 -1.26 1.53 -1.22
CA LEU A 140 -1.12 2.78 -0.46
C LEU A 140 -1.93 3.93 -1.05
N LYS A 141 -2.04 3.98 -2.38
CA LYS A 141 -2.86 4.96 -3.10
C LYS A 141 -4.34 4.63 -3.07
N LEU A 142 -4.72 3.36 -3.19
CA LEU A 142 -6.10 2.88 -3.24
C LEU A 142 -6.80 3.08 -1.88
N MET A 143 -6.16 2.65 -0.79
CA MET A 143 -6.77 2.62 0.55
C MET A 143 -7.40 3.94 1.01
N PRO A 144 -6.74 5.11 0.92
CA PRO A 144 -7.38 6.38 1.32
C PRO A 144 -8.52 6.80 0.37
N GLN A 145 -8.59 6.27 -0.86
CA GLN A 145 -9.67 6.60 -1.80
C GLN A 145 -11.01 6.04 -1.35
N PHE A 146 -11.04 4.93 -0.59
CA PHE A 146 -12.28 4.39 -0.01
C PHE A 146 -13.02 5.41 0.86
N PHE A 147 -12.28 6.33 1.45
CA PHE A 147 -12.83 7.35 2.34
C PHE A 147 -12.80 8.75 1.74
N CYS A 148 -12.13 8.96 0.61
CA CYS A 148 -11.98 10.30 0.00
C CYS A 148 -12.59 10.42 -1.40
N ASN A 149 -12.98 9.31 -2.03
CA ASN A 149 -13.48 9.31 -3.40
C ASN A 149 -14.95 8.90 -3.44
N VAL A 150 -15.79 9.85 -3.80
CA VAL A 150 -17.24 9.69 -3.96
C VAL A 150 -17.63 8.73 -5.08
N GLU A 151 -16.71 8.39 -6.00
CA GLU A 151 -16.95 7.40 -7.06
C GLU A 151 -17.31 6.02 -6.51
N ILE A 152 -16.95 5.71 -5.25
CA ILE A 152 -17.37 4.47 -4.59
C ILE A 152 -18.90 4.41 -4.39
N PHE A 153 -19.57 5.57 -4.32
CA PHE A 153 -21.02 5.72 -4.15
C PHE A 153 -21.77 5.95 -5.46
N LYS A 154 -21.11 5.77 -6.61
CA LYS A 154 -21.73 5.98 -7.91
C LYS A 154 -23.01 5.16 -8.05
N GLY A 155 -24.08 5.80 -8.52
CA GLY A 155 -25.40 5.18 -8.66
C GLY A 155 -26.23 5.10 -7.37
N LYS A 156 -25.76 5.67 -6.25
CA LYS A 156 -26.50 5.72 -4.97
C LYS A 156 -27.19 7.04 -4.67
N GLY A 157 -27.11 8.02 -5.58
CA GLY A 157 -27.69 9.35 -5.37
C GLY A 157 -27.02 10.14 -4.24
N TYR A 158 -25.77 9.82 -3.93
CA TYR A 158 -24.96 10.52 -2.92
C TYR A 158 -24.60 11.93 -3.41
N ASP A 159 -24.75 12.92 -2.54
CA ASP A 159 -24.34 14.31 -2.80
C ASP A 159 -22.84 14.46 -2.47
N ASP A 160 -22.04 14.70 -3.51
CA ASP A 160 -20.58 14.81 -3.40
C ASP A 160 -20.11 16.17 -2.84
N SER A 161 -21.01 17.13 -2.67
CA SER A 161 -20.71 18.43 -2.08
C SER A 161 -20.68 18.42 -0.55
N ILE A 162 -21.15 17.33 0.08
CA ILE A 162 -21.18 17.14 1.53
C ILE A 162 -20.29 15.97 1.95
N ASP A 163 -19.52 16.15 3.04
CA ASP A 163 -18.61 15.15 3.61
C ASP A 163 -19.29 14.24 4.63
N SER A 164 -20.55 13.85 4.37
CA SER A 164 -21.30 13.00 5.30
C SER A 164 -20.74 11.58 5.34
N ASP A 165 -20.54 10.93 4.19
CA ASP A 165 -20.12 9.53 4.07
C ASP A 165 -18.69 9.39 3.47
N HIS A 166 -17.99 10.50 3.31
CA HIS A 166 -16.58 10.57 2.89
C HIS A 166 -15.86 11.74 3.59
N PHE A 167 -14.56 11.85 3.39
CA PHE A 167 -13.75 13.00 3.78
C PHE A 167 -13.23 13.74 2.55
N PHE A 168 -13.23 15.07 2.56
CA PHE A 168 -12.45 15.80 1.57
C PHE A 168 -10.96 15.48 1.72
N ARG A 169 -10.29 15.17 0.59
CA ARG A 169 -8.91 14.67 0.62
C ARG A 169 -7.93 15.61 1.32
N HIS A 170 -8.09 16.92 1.15
CA HIS A 170 -7.22 17.90 1.81
C HIS A 170 -7.40 17.91 3.32
N GLU A 171 -8.63 17.82 3.80
CA GLU A 171 -8.93 17.79 5.23
C GLU A 171 -8.48 16.47 5.86
N PHE A 172 -8.73 15.35 5.18
CA PHE A 172 -8.24 14.05 5.65
C PHE A 172 -6.71 14.08 5.80
N ASN A 173 -6.00 14.54 4.76
CA ASN A 173 -4.55 14.70 4.80
C ASN A 173 -4.07 15.62 5.94
N ARG A 174 -4.79 16.71 6.21
CA ARG A 174 -4.47 17.64 7.31
C ARG A 174 -4.53 16.93 8.66
N VAL A 175 -5.57 16.14 8.92
CA VAL A 175 -5.71 15.37 10.17
C VAL A 175 -4.61 14.30 10.29
N LEU A 176 -4.26 13.64 9.19
CA LEU A 176 -3.16 12.67 9.18
C LEU A 176 -1.80 13.31 9.46
N ASP A 177 -1.56 14.52 8.97
CA ASP A 177 -0.30 15.24 9.21
C ASP A 177 -0.15 15.62 10.70
N LEU A 178 -1.24 15.77 11.47
CA LEU A 178 -1.20 15.98 12.93
C LEU A 178 -0.75 14.74 13.72
N MET A 179 -0.88 13.55 13.12
CA MET A 179 -0.40 12.31 13.74
C MET A 179 1.12 12.16 13.64
N VAL A 180 1.81 13.03 12.89
CA VAL A 180 3.26 12.94 12.65
C VAL A 180 3.98 14.02 13.45
N VAL A 181 4.82 13.63 14.40
CA VAL A 181 5.68 14.54 15.18
C VAL A 181 7.12 14.04 15.09
N ASP A 182 8.05 14.94 14.76
CA ASP A 182 9.47 14.63 14.56
C ASP A 182 9.73 13.47 13.59
N GLY A 183 8.86 13.36 12.59
CA GLY A 183 8.91 12.31 11.58
C GLY A 183 8.31 10.97 11.99
N GLU A 184 7.84 10.80 13.23
CA GLU A 184 7.24 9.55 13.72
C GLU A 184 5.74 9.70 14.01
N ILE A 185 5.01 8.58 13.96
CA ILE A 185 3.59 8.57 14.32
C ILE A 185 3.44 8.59 15.83
N ILE A 186 2.64 9.54 16.35
CA ILE A 186 2.39 9.69 17.78
C ILE A 186 1.77 8.43 18.38
N SER A 187 2.10 8.14 19.64
CA SER A 187 1.50 7.02 20.37
C SER A 187 0.05 7.31 20.76
N PHE A 188 -0.69 6.27 21.15
CA PHE A 188 -2.06 6.41 21.62
C PHE A 188 -2.20 7.39 22.80
N ASN A 189 -1.26 7.37 23.74
CA ASN A 189 -1.28 8.28 24.90
C ASN A 189 -1.09 9.74 24.46
N VAL A 190 -0.15 9.99 23.55
CA VAL A 190 0.08 11.34 23.01
C VAL A 190 -1.12 11.80 22.19
N PHE A 191 -1.75 10.91 21.42
CA PHE A 191 -3.00 11.20 20.72
C PHE A 191 -4.12 11.62 21.68
N LEU A 192 -4.30 10.89 22.80
CA LEU A 192 -5.28 11.25 23.83
C LEU A 192 -4.95 12.57 24.52
N GLU A 193 -3.68 12.84 24.82
CA GLU A 193 -3.26 14.13 25.36
C GLU A 193 -3.55 15.27 24.39
N ASN A 194 -3.23 15.11 23.11
CA ASN A 194 -3.48 16.12 22.08
C ASN A 194 -4.97 16.39 21.90
N LYS A 195 -5.79 15.33 21.92
CA LYS A 195 -7.26 15.43 21.92
C LYS A 195 -7.77 16.28 23.09
N ASN A 196 -7.14 16.18 24.26
CA ASN A 196 -7.56 16.88 25.48
C ASN A 196 -6.97 18.29 25.63
N LYS A 197 -5.86 18.60 24.94
CA LYS A 197 -5.13 19.88 25.04
C LYS A 197 -5.58 20.90 23.98
N ASN A 198 -5.90 20.45 22.77
CA ASN A 198 -6.41 21.31 21.71
C ASN A 198 -7.95 21.33 21.76
N ASP A 199 -8.56 22.41 21.29
CA ASP A 199 -9.99 22.36 20.96
C ASP A 199 -10.21 21.15 20.03
N PHE A 200 -10.98 20.19 20.53
CA PHE A 200 -11.25 18.84 19.99
C PHE A 200 -11.50 18.79 18.46
N HIS A 201 -11.85 19.95 17.85
CA HIS A 201 -12.12 20.22 16.44
C HIS A 201 -11.26 19.50 15.40
N ASP A 202 -9.95 19.34 15.61
CA ASP A 202 -9.09 18.77 14.58
C ASP A 202 -9.34 17.29 14.31
N TYR A 203 -9.72 16.52 15.33
CA TYR A 203 -10.04 15.09 15.16
C TYR A 203 -11.54 14.83 15.02
N ASN A 204 -12.39 15.83 15.31
CA ASN A 204 -13.86 15.68 15.33
C ASN A 204 -14.40 14.99 14.10
N LYS A 205 -13.97 15.38 12.90
CA LYS A 205 -14.49 14.76 11.67
C LYS A 205 -14.34 13.24 11.65
N VAL A 206 -13.22 12.71 12.15
CA VAL A 206 -13.01 11.25 12.22
C VAL A 206 -13.86 10.62 13.32
N TYR A 207 -13.99 11.27 14.47
CA TYR A 207 -14.87 10.80 15.53
C TYR A 207 -16.35 10.82 15.11
N ASP A 208 -16.79 11.89 14.47
CA ASP A 208 -18.14 12.07 13.95
C ASP A 208 -18.43 11.03 12.86
N TYR A 209 -17.49 10.84 11.93
CA TYR A 209 -17.58 9.79 10.92
C TYR A 209 -17.75 8.40 11.54
N ILE A 210 -16.88 8.02 12.49
CA ILE A 210 -16.94 6.69 13.12
C ILE A 210 -18.20 6.55 13.97
N SER A 211 -18.53 7.53 14.80
CA SER A 211 -19.63 7.44 15.75
C SER A 211 -21.02 7.45 15.10
N SER A 212 -21.14 8.04 13.92
CA SER A 212 -22.38 8.11 13.14
C SER A 212 -22.64 6.87 12.27
N ILE A 213 -21.77 5.86 12.30
CA ILE A 213 -22.03 4.60 11.58
C ILE A 213 -23.24 3.91 12.21
N GLU A 214 -24.28 3.69 11.40
CA GLU A 214 -25.51 3.06 11.87
C GLU A 214 -25.30 1.60 12.30
N LYS A 215 -25.94 1.24 13.42
CA LYS A 215 -25.83 -0.11 14.01
C LYS A 215 -26.44 -1.22 13.15
N ASN A 216 -27.35 -0.87 12.24
CA ASN A 216 -28.07 -1.78 11.35
C ASN A 216 -27.25 -2.24 10.13
N LYS A 217 -26.02 -1.73 9.94
CA LYS A 217 -25.13 -2.07 8.82
C LYS A 217 -25.66 -1.68 7.42
N GLN A 218 -26.63 -0.76 7.32
CA GLN A 218 -27.22 -0.36 6.03
C GLN A 218 -26.63 0.94 5.45
N CYS A 219 -26.06 1.81 6.29
CA CYS A 219 -25.51 3.09 5.84
C CYS A 219 -24.27 2.95 4.93
N LEU A 220 -24.03 3.96 4.10
CA LEU A 220 -22.89 3.99 3.16
C LEU A 220 -21.53 3.97 3.86
N LYS A 221 -21.39 4.58 5.04
CA LYS A 221 -20.19 4.49 5.88
C LYS A 221 -19.84 3.06 6.26
N TRP A 222 -20.84 2.29 6.72
CA TRP A 222 -20.64 0.89 7.06
C TRP A 222 -20.18 0.12 5.83
N GLN A 223 -20.87 0.29 4.71
CA GLN A 223 -20.54 -0.40 3.46
C GLN A 223 -19.12 -0.07 3.00
N SER A 224 -18.70 1.19 3.09
CA SER A 224 -17.34 1.65 2.76
C SER A 224 -16.28 1.06 3.68
N ILE A 225 -16.51 1.05 5.00
CA ILE A 225 -15.61 0.43 5.98
C ILE A 225 -15.49 -1.06 5.74
N GLN A 226 -16.61 -1.74 5.48
CA GLN A 226 -16.61 -3.17 5.19
C GLN A 226 -15.80 -3.44 3.92
N SER A 227 -16.02 -2.69 2.83
CA SER A 227 -15.24 -2.85 1.61
C SER A 227 -13.74 -2.60 1.84
N PHE A 228 -13.41 -1.53 2.57
CA PHE A 228 -12.03 -1.25 2.98
C PHE A 228 -11.41 -2.39 3.80
N HIS A 229 -12.17 -3.01 4.71
CA HIS A 229 -11.70 -4.13 5.51
C HIS A 229 -11.26 -5.32 4.63
N PHE A 230 -12.01 -5.63 3.57
CA PHE A 230 -11.64 -6.66 2.60
C PHE A 230 -10.33 -6.33 1.87
N ILE A 231 -10.13 -5.06 1.49
CA ILE A 231 -8.87 -4.60 0.88
C ILE A 231 -7.70 -4.60 1.88
N LEU A 232 -7.97 -4.30 3.16
CA LEU A 232 -6.96 -4.38 4.20
C LEU A 232 -6.52 -5.83 4.44
N MET A 233 -7.47 -6.78 4.44
CA MET A 233 -7.18 -8.21 4.54
C MET A 233 -6.40 -8.73 3.33
N SER A 234 -6.70 -8.25 2.11
CA SER A 234 -5.93 -8.63 0.92
C SER A 234 -4.50 -8.06 0.96
N PHE A 235 -4.34 -6.82 1.45
CA PHE A 235 -3.04 -6.20 1.67
C PHE A 235 -2.19 -6.99 2.66
N LEU A 236 -2.75 -7.35 3.82
CA LEU A 236 -2.07 -8.18 4.82
C LEU A 236 -1.74 -9.57 4.30
N THR A 237 -2.65 -10.16 3.52
CA THR A 237 -2.40 -11.46 2.88
C THR A 237 -1.23 -11.41 1.90
N LYS A 238 -1.09 -10.29 1.18
CA LYS A 238 -0.02 -10.08 0.20
C LYS A 238 1.33 -9.76 0.86
N PHE A 239 1.35 -8.83 1.80
CA PHE A 239 2.58 -8.20 2.28
C PHE A 239 2.94 -8.52 3.73
N GLY A 240 1.97 -8.99 4.52
CA GLY A 240 2.15 -9.34 5.92
C GLY A 240 2.83 -10.68 6.14
N TYR A 241 3.02 -11.02 7.42
CA TYR A 241 3.53 -12.31 7.85
C TYR A 241 2.50 -13.43 7.63
N ASP A 242 2.95 -14.68 7.64
CA ASP A 242 2.07 -15.84 7.40
C ASP A 242 0.88 -15.91 8.36
N PHE A 243 1.03 -15.44 9.60
CA PHE A 243 -0.04 -15.40 10.60
C PHE A 243 -1.02 -14.22 10.44
N GLN A 244 -0.71 -13.24 9.58
CA GLN A 244 -1.58 -12.09 9.26
C GLN A 244 -2.43 -12.35 8.00
N LYS A 245 -2.20 -13.49 7.31
CA LYS A 245 -2.93 -13.84 6.09
C LYS A 245 -4.37 -14.20 6.41
N THR A 246 -5.30 -13.72 5.60
CA THR A 246 -6.72 -14.09 5.68
C THR A 246 -7.03 -15.12 4.62
N SER A 247 -7.60 -16.26 5.01
CA SER A 247 -7.98 -17.30 4.06
C SER A 247 -9.23 -16.94 3.26
N VAL A 248 -9.42 -17.53 2.08
CA VAL A 248 -10.65 -17.40 1.29
C VAL A 248 -11.88 -17.88 2.09
N PHE A 249 -11.69 -18.87 2.96
CA PHE A 249 -12.75 -19.33 3.85
C PHE A 249 -13.19 -18.23 4.83
N ASP A 250 -12.23 -17.57 5.48
CA ASP A 250 -12.50 -16.48 6.43
C ASP A 250 -13.13 -15.26 5.75
N LEU A 251 -12.69 -14.93 4.53
CA LEU A 251 -13.30 -13.87 3.71
C LEU A 251 -14.78 -14.17 3.42
N ASN A 252 -15.08 -15.39 2.99
CA ASN A 252 -16.46 -15.80 2.69
C ASN A 252 -17.32 -15.82 3.95
N LYS A 253 -16.78 -16.33 5.07
CA LYS A 253 -17.46 -16.31 6.36
C LYS A 253 -17.78 -14.87 6.78
N HIS A 254 -16.81 -13.96 6.69
CA HIS A 254 -17.01 -12.55 7.03
C HIS A 254 -18.09 -11.88 6.17
N SER A 255 -18.08 -12.17 4.87
CA SER A 255 -19.08 -11.69 3.92
C SER A 255 -20.49 -12.17 4.31
N SER A 256 -20.64 -13.46 4.66
CA SER A 256 -21.93 -14.04 5.04
C SER A 256 -22.52 -13.52 6.37
N GLU A 257 -21.67 -12.96 7.25
CA GLU A 257 -22.09 -12.37 8.54
C GLU A 257 -22.56 -10.90 8.41
N SER A 258 -22.59 -10.37 7.19
CA SER A 258 -22.90 -8.97 6.90
C SER A 258 -23.94 -8.84 5.77
N PRO A 259 -24.72 -7.75 5.73
CA PRO A 259 -25.65 -7.52 4.63
C PRO A 259 -24.93 -7.35 3.29
N GLU A 260 -25.67 -7.52 2.19
CA GLU A 260 -25.16 -7.28 0.84
C GLU A 260 -24.57 -5.86 0.73
N ASN A 261 -23.35 -5.77 0.23
CA ASN A 261 -22.64 -4.51 0.14
C ASN A 261 -22.96 -3.79 -1.17
N SER A 262 -23.69 -2.68 -1.06
CA SER A 262 -24.23 -2.00 -2.23
C SER A 262 -23.18 -1.19 -3.01
N VAL A 263 -22.00 -0.92 -2.45
CA VAL A 263 -20.94 -0.12 -3.10
C VAL A 263 -19.92 -0.95 -3.89
N THR A 264 -20.13 -2.26 -4.00
CA THR A 264 -19.24 -3.21 -4.68
C THR A 264 -18.87 -2.83 -6.11
N GLU A 265 -19.78 -2.25 -6.89
CA GLU A 265 -19.48 -1.74 -8.24
C GLU A 265 -18.46 -0.58 -8.21
N GLY A 266 -18.63 0.37 -7.29
CA GLY A 266 -17.69 1.47 -7.09
C GLY A 266 -16.32 0.98 -6.61
N VAL A 267 -16.30 -0.05 -5.75
CA VAL A 267 -15.07 -0.73 -5.31
C VAL A 267 -14.31 -1.33 -6.50
N ASN A 268 -15.01 -2.07 -7.37
CA ASN A 268 -14.41 -2.65 -8.57
C ASN A 268 -13.82 -1.58 -9.48
N TYR A 269 -14.57 -0.50 -9.70
CA TYR A 269 -14.09 0.63 -10.48
C TYR A 269 -12.80 1.25 -9.90
N LEU A 270 -12.71 1.45 -8.58
CA LEU A 270 -11.51 1.98 -7.94
C LEU A 270 -10.30 1.03 -8.09
N ILE A 271 -10.53 -0.28 -8.00
CA ILE A 271 -9.49 -1.31 -8.14
C ILE A 271 -8.93 -1.35 -9.57
N GLU A 272 -9.81 -1.31 -10.56
CA GLU A 272 -9.43 -1.24 -11.99
C GLU A 272 -8.67 0.06 -12.29
N LYS A 273 -9.16 1.20 -11.78
CA LYS A 273 -8.51 2.51 -11.91
C LYS A 273 -7.10 2.53 -11.33
N MET A 274 -6.83 1.75 -10.29
CA MET A 274 -5.51 1.60 -9.67
C MET A 274 -4.67 0.46 -10.28
N CYS A 275 -5.19 -0.24 -11.29
CA CYS A 275 -4.57 -1.39 -11.95
C CYS A 275 -4.14 -2.48 -10.95
N LEU A 276 -5.06 -2.79 -10.04
CA LEU A 276 -4.91 -3.78 -8.96
C LEU A 276 -5.78 -5.03 -9.18
N ASP A 277 -6.60 -5.02 -10.21
CA ASP A 277 -7.43 -6.12 -10.70
C ASP A 277 -6.63 -7.38 -11.07
N GLY A 278 -5.32 -7.27 -11.28
CA GLY A 278 -4.42 -8.41 -11.52
C GLY A 278 -3.98 -9.18 -10.27
N SER A 279 -4.14 -8.63 -9.05
CA SER A 279 -3.74 -9.29 -7.80
C SER A 279 -4.74 -10.38 -7.41
N GLU A 280 -4.24 -11.60 -7.17
CA GLU A 280 -5.07 -12.73 -6.74
C GLU A 280 -5.72 -12.47 -5.38
N GLU A 281 -4.98 -11.85 -4.46
CA GLU A 281 -5.46 -11.50 -3.13
C GLU A 281 -6.62 -10.50 -3.19
N ILE A 282 -6.55 -9.50 -4.09
CA ILE A 282 -7.64 -8.55 -4.33
C ILE A 282 -8.83 -9.25 -4.97
N LYS A 283 -8.61 -10.07 -6.00
CA LYS A 283 -9.69 -10.84 -6.65
C LYS A 283 -10.46 -11.66 -5.64
N ASN A 284 -9.76 -12.36 -4.74
CA ASN A 284 -10.37 -13.16 -3.70
C ASN A 284 -11.20 -12.31 -2.72
N ALA A 285 -10.66 -11.17 -2.29
CA ALA A 285 -11.36 -10.24 -1.40
C ALA A 285 -12.62 -9.64 -2.04
N VAL A 286 -12.51 -9.14 -3.27
CA VAL A 286 -13.62 -8.57 -4.04
C VAL A 286 -14.68 -9.62 -4.34
N TYR A 287 -14.26 -10.82 -4.78
CA TYR A 287 -15.18 -11.91 -5.07
C TYR A 287 -16.01 -12.25 -3.85
N ALA A 288 -15.35 -12.43 -2.69
CA ALA A 288 -16.04 -12.70 -1.43
C ALA A 288 -17.00 -11.56 -1.02
N LEU A 289 -16.59 -10.29 -1.19
CA LEU A 289 -17.43 -9.12 -0.91
C LEU A 289 -18.67 -9.03 -1.82
N SER A 290 -18.54 -9.40 -3.09
CA SER A 290 -19.61 -9.33 -4.11
C SER A 290 -20.61 -10.49 -4.06
N LYS A 291 -20.33 -11.51 -3.25
CA LYS A 291 -21.14 -12.72 -3.20
C LYS A 291 -22.49 -12.42 -2.53
N LYS A 292 -23.57 -12.64 -3.27
CA LYS A 292 -24.93 -12.64 -2.71
C LYS A 292 -25.13 -13.93 -1.91
N HIS A 293 -25.62 -13.81 -0.68
CA HIS A 293 -25.96 -14.93 0.21
C HIS A 293 -27.47 -15.05 0.37
#